data_AF-A0A6G1R8L9-F1
#
_entry.id   AF-A0A6G1R8L9-F1
#
_cell.length_a   1.000
_cell.length_b   1.000
_cell.length_c   1.000
_cell.angle_alpha   90.00
_cell.angle_beta   90.00
_cell.angle_gamma   90.00
#
_symmetry.space_group_name_H-M   'P 1'
#
loop_
_entity.id
_entity.type
_entity.pdbx_description
1 polymer ?
#
loop_
_entity_poly.entity_id
_entity_poly.type
_entity_poly.pdbx_seq_one_letter_code
_entity_poly.pdbx_strand_id
1 'polypeptide(L)'
;FRSHSLEYALSNLSIEDGGNPHSRKKRFLSYPRYVEVMVTVDTKMVRHHGQNLQHYVLTLMSIVAAIYKDSSIGNLINIVIVKLIVIHNEQEGPAITFNAATTLRNFCLWQQAQNTLDDAHP
;
A
#
# COMPACT_ATOMS: atom_id res chain seq x y z
N PHE A 1 -20.30 -22.84 -10.76
CA PHE A 1 -19.45 -22.30 -11.84
C PHE A 1 -18.05 -22.84 -11.69
N ARG A 2 -17.61 -23.67 -12.65
CA ARG A 2 -16.25 -24.26 -12.67
C ARG A 2 -15.24 -23.12 -12.83
N SER A 3 -14.29 -23.07 -11.90
CA SER A 3 -13.24 -22.05 -11.88
C SER A 3 -12.25 -22.33 -13.02
N HIS A 4 -12.23 -21.41 -14.01
CA HIS A 4 -11.26 -21.41 -15.11
C HIS A 4 -9.79 -21.49 -14.63
N SER A 5 -9.51 -21.08 -13.39
CA SER A 5 -8.15 -21.13 -12.81
C SER A 5 -7.66 -22.55 -12.53
N LEU A 6 -8.55 -23.53 -12.33
CA LEU A 6 -8.14 -24.93 -12.16
C LEU A 6 -7.82 -25.59 -13.50
N GLU A 7 -8.38 -25.10 -14.60
CA GLU A 7 -8.16 -25.67 -15.94
C GLU A 7 -6.76 -25.29 -16.49
N TYR A 8 -6.30 -24.07 -16.20
CA TYR A 8 -4.91 -23.64 -16.46
C TYR A 8 -3.86 -24.36 -15.60
N ALA A 9 -4.24 -24.73 -14.37
CA ALA A 9 -3.33 -25.47 -13.48
C ALA A 9 -3.13 -26.92 -13.93
N LEU A 10 -4.18 -27.54 -14.51
CA LEU A 10 -4.16 -28.93 -14.94
C LEU A 10 -3.54 -29.14 -16.31
N SER A 11 -3.56 -28.14 -17.21
CA SER A 11 -2.93 -28.25 -18.54
C SER A 11 -1.41 -28.35 -18.52
N ASN A 12 -0.77 -28.00 -17.40
CA ASN A 12 0.70 -28.02 -17.25
C ASN A 12 1.23 -29.27 -16.52
N LEU A 13 0.38 -30.25 -16.21
CA LEU A 13 0.74 -31.45 -15.43
C LEU A 13 1.07 -32.69 -16.29
N SER A 14 1.04 -32.59 -17.62
CA SER A 14 1.16 -33.76 -18.51
C SER A 14 2.47 -33.88 -19.29
N ILE A 15 3.57 -33.27 -18.85
CA ILE A 15 4.89 -33.57 -19.43
C ILE A 15 5.64 -34.48 -18.46
N GLU A 16 5.60 -35.78 -18.75
CA GLU A 16 6.59 -36.74 -18.26
C GLU A 16 7.95 -36.37 -18.85
N ASP A 17 8.95 -36.13 -18.01
CA ASP A 17 10.34 -36.32 -18.40
C ASP A 17 11.13 -36.86 -17.21
N GLY A 18 11.78 -37.99 -17.45
CA GLY A 18 12.64 -38.67 -16.51
C GLY A 18 13.95 -37.93 -16.34
N GLY A 19 14.35 -37.70 -15.09
CA GLY A 19 15.72 -37.29 -14.77
C GLY A 19 15.82 -36.29 -13.63
N ASN A 20 16.43 -36.78 -12.54
CA ASN A 20 17.10 -36.06 -11.45
C ASN A 20 16.27 -35.77 -10.16
N PRO A 21 16.50 -36.50 -9.04
CA PRO A 21 15.77 -36.34 -7.77
C PRO A 21 16.03 -35.03 -6.99
N HIS A 22 16.81 -34.10 -7.54
CA HIS A 22 17.21 -32.86 -6.87
C HIS A 22 16.86 -31.60 -7.67
N SER A 23 15.64 -31.52 -8.20
CA SER A 23 15.10 -30.21 -8.56
C SER A 23 14.60 -29.51 -7.28
N ARG A 24 15.47 -28.67 -6.69
CA ARG A 24 15.05 -27.70 -5.66
C ARG A 24 13.93 -26.84 -6.27
N LYS A 25 12.67 -27.08 -5.89
CA LYS A 25 11.58 -26.13 -6.14
C LYS A 25 12.06 -24.75 -5.67
N LYS A 26 12.24 -23.80 -6.59
CA LYS A 26 12.50 -22.39 -6.26
C LYS A 26 11.31 -21.89 -5.43
N ARG A 27 11.48 -21.79 -4.11
CA ARG A 27 10.40 -21.46 -3.16
C ARG A 27 10.17 -19.96 -2.93
N PHE A 28 10.90 -19.08 -3.62
CA PHE A 28 10.71 -17.64 -3.46
C PHE A 28 10.75 -16.94 -4.83
N LEU A 29 9.57 -16.78 -5.42
CA LEU A 29 9.32 -15.73 -6.40
C LEU A 29 8.75 -14.56 -5.60
N SER A 30 9.52 -13.49 -5.45
CA SER A 30 9.03 -12.21 -4.94
C SER A 30 8.11 -11.61 -6.00
N TYR A 31 6.84 -12.01 -6.00
CA TYR A 31 5.84 -11.32 -6.83
C TYR A 31 5.72 -9.86 -6.36
N PRO A 32 5.64 -8.90 -7.29
CA PRO A 32 5.43 -7.50 -6.93
C PRO A 32 4.14 -7.37 -6.13
N ARG A 33 4.24 -6.72 -4.97
CA ARG A 33 3.10 -6.37 -4.11
C ARG A 33 2.93 -4.87 -4.13
N TYR A 34 1.70 -4.42 -4.15
CA TYR A 34 1.35 -3.01 -4.16
C TYR A 34 0.71 -2.66 -2.83
N VAL A 35 1.18 -1.58 -2.23
CA VAL A 35 0.56 -0.99 -1.03
C VAL A 35 0.02 0.35 -1.45
N GLU A 36 -1.30 0.40 -1.54
CA GLU A 36 -2.04 1.61 -1.86
C GLU A 36 -2.19 2.44 -0.59
N VAL A 37 -1.73 3.69 -0.65
CA VAL A 37 -1.63 4.58 0.51
C VAL A 37 -2.47 5.82 0.28
N MET A 38 -3.37 6.08 1.21
CA MET A 38 -4.00 7.39 1.39
C MET A 38 -3.17 8.20 2.38
N VAL A 39 -2.58 9.31 1.92
CA VAL A 39 -1.83 10.23 2.78
C VAL A 39 -2.77 11.36 3.21
N THR A 40 -2.83 11.64 4.51
CA THR A 40 -3.64 12.74 5.07
C THR A 40 -2.72 13.73 5.77
N VAL A 41 -2.92 15.02 5.48
CA VAL A 41 -2.10 16.12 6.01
C VAL A 41 -2.99 17.04 6.83
N ASP A 42 -2.59 17.31 8.08
CA ASP A 42 -3.35 18.17 9.00
C ASP A 42 -3.14 19.66 8.73
N THR A 43 -4.00 20.49 9.33
CA THR A 43 -3.96 21.95 9.17
C THR A 43 -2.64 22.57 9.58
N LYS A 44 -1.96 22.01 10.58
CA LYS A 44 -0.67 22.52 11.08
C LYS A 44 0.43 22.31 10.04
N MET A 45 0.47 21.15 9.40
CA MET A 45 1.37 20.89 8.27
C MET A 45 1.09 21.82 7.09
N VAL A 46 -0.17 22.09 6.78
CA VAL A 46 -0.55 23.07 5.73
C VAL A 46 -0.02 24.46 6.06
N ARG A 47 -0.22 24.93 7.28
CA ARG A 47 0.25 26.25 7.72
C ARG A 47 1.77 26.33 7.72
N HIS A 48 2.46 25.25 8.06
CA HIS A 48 3.91 25.23 8.17
C HIS A 48 4.62 25.22 6.80
N HIS A 49 4.16 24.36 5.88
CA HIS A 49 4.82 24.20 4.58
C HIS A 49 4.22 25.03 3.45
N GLY A 50 2.99 25.54 3.61
CA GLY A 50 2.32 26.41 2.66
C GLY A 50 2.31 25.83 1.25
N GLN A 51 2.80 26.62 0.28
CA GLN A 51 2.85 26.24 -1.14
C GLN A 51 3.77 25.02 -1.40
N ASN A 52 4.74 24.76 -0.53
CA ASN A 52 5.68 23.64 -0.68
C ASN A 52 5.16 22.34 -0.06
N LEU A 53 3.97 22.34 0.54
CA LEU A 53 3.42 21.19 1.25
C LEU A 53 3.38 19.93 0.40
N GLN A 54 2.80 20.02 -0.79
CA GLN A 54 2.63 18.86 -1.66
C GLN A 54 3.98 18.29 -2.08
N HIS A 55 4.94 19.15 -2.46
CA HIS A 55 6.29 18.73 -2.82
C HIS A 55 6.99 18.04 -1.64
N TYR A 56 6.86 18.61 -0.44
CA TYR A 56 7.42 18.04 0.78
C TYR A 56 6.87 16.62 1.06
N VAL A 57 5.54 16.46 1.03
CA VAL A 57 4.89 15.16 1.26
C VAL A 57 5.31 14.13 0.21
N LEU A 58 5.31 14.50 -1.07
CA LEU A 58 5.72 13.60 -2.15
C LEU A 58 7.20 13.22 -2.05
N THR A 59 8.06 14.11 -1.56
CA THR A 59 9.48 13.82 -1.31
C THR A 59 9.62 12.78 -0.20
N LEU A 60 8.91 12.93 0.92
CA LEU A 60 8.92 11.93 2.00
C LEU A 60 8.42 10.57 1.50
N MET A 61 7.32 10.55 0.75
CA MET A 61 6.78 9.31 0.21
C MET A 61 7.69 8.67 -0.85
N SER A 62 8.46 9.47 -1.60
CA SER A 62 9.47 8.96 -2.53
C SER A 62 10.61 8.27 -1.79
N ILE A 63 11.06 8.83 -0.66
CA ILE A 63 12.06 8.20 0.21
C ILE A 63 11.50 6.90 0.80
N VAL A 64 10.26 6.91 1.29
CA VAL A 64 9.58 5.70 1.79
C VAL A 64 9.49 4.63 0.69
N ALA A 65 9.05 4.99 -0.51
CA ALA A 65 8.98 4.06 -1.64
C ALA A 65 10.34 3.47 -2.00
N ALA A 66 11.42 4.25 -1.95
CA ALA A 66 12.78 3.78 -2.19
C ALA A 66 13.23 2.77 -1.12
N ILE A 67 12.95 3.04 0.17
CA ILE A 67 13.27 2.12 1.27
C ILE A 67 12.53 0.80 1.09
N TYR A 68 11.23 0.82 0.79
CA TYR A 68 10.43 -0.40 0.64
C TYR A 68 10.77 -1.22 -0.63
N LYS A 69 11.50 -0.61 -1.57
CA LYS A 69 12.02 -1.28 -2.77
C LYS A 69 13.40 -1.89 -2.56
N ASP A 70 14.04 -1.65 -1.43
CA ASP A 70 15.39 -2.17 -1.16
C ASP A 70 15.41 -3.70 -1.07
N SER A 71 16.47 -4.29 -1.63
CA SER A 71 16.62 -5.74 -1.73
C SER A 71 16.73 -6.45 -0.37
N SER A 72 17.13 -5.74 0.70
CA SER A 72 17.24 -6.30 2.05
C SER A 72 15.91 -6.75 2.65
N ILE A 73 14.79 -6.22 2.14
CA ILE A 73 13.43 -6.62 2.55
C ILE A 73 13.09 -8.03 2.03
N GLY A 74 13.79 -8.51 1.00
CA GLY A 74 13.58 -9.83 0.42
C GLY A 74 12.29 -9.97 -0.39
N ASN A 75 11.59 -8.86 -0.64
CA ASN A 75 10.34 -8.84 -1.37
C ASN A 75 10.18 -7.56 -2.21
N LEU A 76 9.52 -7.66 -3.36
CA LEU A 76 9.22 -6.52 -4.21
C LEU A 76 7.96 -5.82 -3.71
N ILE A 77 8.11 -4.74 -2.95
CA ILE A 77 7.00 -3.92 -2.45
C ILE A 77 7.02 -2.57 -3.16
N ASN A 78 5.91 -2.24 -3.81
CA ASN A 78 5.68 -0.95 -4.46
C ASN A 78 4.71 -0.14 -3.59
N ILE A 79 5.18 0.98 -3.03
CA ILE A 79 4.32 1.95 -2.34
C ILE A 79 3.71 2.87 -3.39
N VAL A 80 2.39 2.97 -3.43
CA VAL A 80 1.65 3.80 -4.39
C VAL A 80 0.71 4.71 -3.63
N ILE A 81 0.83 6.02 -3.85
CA ILE A 81 -0.12 6.98 -3.28
C ILE A 81 -1.35 6.99 -4.17
N VAL A 82 -2.48 6.56 -3.64
CA VAL A 82 -3.77 6.56 -4.37
C VAL A 82 -4.62 7.78 -4.05
N LYS A 83 -4.38 8.42 -2.90
CA LYS A 83 -5.13 9.59 -2.44
C LYS A 83 -4.29 10.48 -1.53
N LEU A 84 -4.27 11.79 -1.79
CA LEU A 84 -3.66 12.79 -0.91
C LEU A 84 -4.77 13.74 -0.41
N ILE A 85 -5.07 13.67 0.88
CA ILE A 85 -6.06 14.53 1.54
C ILE A 85 -5.31 15.65 2.27
N VAL A 86 -5.65 16.89 1.94
CA VAL A 86 -5.12 18.08 2.61
C VAL A 86 -6.26 18.71 3.41
N ILE A 87 -6.14 18.69 4.73
CA ILE A 87 -7.15 19.24 5.64
C ILE A 87 -6.82 20.71 5.88
N HIS A 88 -7.70 21.61 5.43
CA HIS A 88 -7.53 23.05 5.61
C HIS A 88 -8.23 23.58 6.86
N ASN A 89 -9.31 22.93 7.29
CA ASN A 89 -10.02 23.22 8.53
C ASN A 89 -9.99 22.02 9.48
N GLU A 90 -9.67 22.23 10.75
CA GLU A 90 -9.56 21.17 11.76
C GLU A 90 -10.86 20.37 11.93
N GLN A 91 -12.02 20.99 11.63
CA GLN A 91 -13.33 20.34 11.69
C GLN A 91 -13.60 19.34 10.55
N GLU A 92 -12.84 19.42 9.45
CA GLU A 92 -12.96 18.49 8.31
C GLU A 92 -12.16 17.20 8.55
N GLY A 93 -11.21 17.25 9.48
CA GLY A 93 -10.31 16.17 9.82
C GLY A 93 -10.72 15.36 11.05
N PRO A 94 -9.95 14.32 11.38
CA PRO A 94 -10.09 13.64 12.66
C PRO A 94 -9.68 14.57 13.81
N ALA A 95 -10.36 14.45 14.95
CA ALA A 95 -10.01 15.20 16.13
C ALA A 95 -8.61 14.82 16.65
N ILE A 96 -7.67 15.78 16.61
CA ILE A 96 -6.31 15.62 17.12
C ILE A 96 -6.27 16.09 18.57
N THR A 97 -5.79 15.21 19.46
CA THR A 97 -5.65 15.49 20.89
C THR A 97 -4.20 15.34 21.33
N PHE A 98 -3.88 15.79 22.55
CA PHE A 98 -2.56 15.57 23.16
C PHE A 98 -2.23 14.08 23.35
N ASN A 99 -3.25 13.23 23.53
CA ASN A 99 -3.07 11.79 23.63
C ASN A 99 -2.96 11.16 22.24
N ALA A 100 -1.78 10.64 21.89
CA ALA A 100 -1.52 10.01 20.60
C ALA A 100 -2.42 8.80 20.31
N ALA A 101 -2.77 7.99 21.33
CA ALA A 101 -3.64 6.84 21.15
C ALA A 101 -5.08 7.26 20.80
N THR A 102 -5.57 8.32 21.45
CA THR A 102 -6.88 8.91 21.14
C THR A 102 -6.88 9.51 19.73
N THR A 103 -5.84 10.24 19.35
CA THR A 103 -5.68 10.79 17.99
C THR A 103 -5.66 9.68 16.95
N LEU A 104 -4.92 8.59 17.17
CA LEU A 104 -4.87 7.45 16.25
C LEU A 104 -6.25 6.80 16.09
N ARG A 105 -6.98 6.59 17.19
CA ARG A 105 -8.35 6.05 17.15
C ARG A 105 -9.28 6.96 16.33
N ASN A 106 -9.25 8.27 16.58
CA ASN A 106 -10.06 9.25 15.86
C ASN A 106 -9.73 9.26 14.37
N PHE A 107 -8.44 9.17 14.03
CA PHE A 107 -7.98 9.06 12.65
C PHE A 107 -8.52 7.82 11.96
N CYS A 108 -8.43 6.64 12.59
CA CYS A 108 -8.96 5.40 12.00
C CYS A 108 -10.46 5.46 11.74
N LEU A 109 -11.25 6.04 12.66
CA LEU A 109 -12.69 6.19 12.48
C LEU A 109 -13.02 7.14 11.32
N TRP A 110 -12.33 8.27 11.24
CA TRP A 110 -12.51 9.22 10.14
C TRP A 110 -12.07 8.62 8.79
N GLN A 111 -10.97 7.88 8.76
CA GLN A 111 -10.42 7.26 7.55
C GLN A 111 -11.39 6.26 6.92
N GLN A 112 -12.19 5.53 7.72
CA GLN A 112 -13.18 4.60 7.19
C GLN A 112 -14.20 5.29 6.27
N ALA A 113 -14.60 6.52 6.58
CA ALA A 113 -15.50 7.29 5.73
C ALA A 113 -14.82 7.82 4.45
N GLN A 114 -13.48 7.83 4.42
CA GLN A 114 -12.70 8.26 3.26
C GLN A 114 -12.37 7.12 2.30
N ASN A 115 -12.63 5.88 2.69
CA ASN A 115 -12.35 4.68 1.91
C ASN A 115 -13.63 4.18 1.24
N THR A 116 -13.62 4.03 -0.08
CA THR A 116 -14.65 3.27 -0.79
C THR A 116 -14.33 1.78 -0.60
N LEU A 117 -15.32 0.98 -0.17
CA LEU A 117 -15.14 -0.46 0.08
C LEU A 117 -15.00 -1.30 -1.19
N ASP A 118 -15.09 -0.68 -2.37
CA ASP A 118 -15.02 -1.38 -3.64
C ASP A 118 -13.57 -1.46 -4.11
N ASP A 119 -12.94 -2.62 -3.89
CA ASP A 119 -11.63 -2.98 -4.44
C ASP A 119 -11.70 -3.29 -5.96
N ALA A 120 -12.88 -3.14 -6.59
CA ALA A 120 -13.08 -3.37 -8.02
C ALA A 120 -12.76 -2.15 -8.90
N HIS A 121 -12.07 -1.14 -8.38
CA HIS A 121 -11.58 0.00 -9.17
C HIS A 121 -10.05 -0.01 -9.28
N PRO A 122 -9.51 0.12 -10.51
CA PRO A 122 -8.08 0.00 -10.80
C PRO A 122 -7.28 1.26 -10.42
#